data_AF-A0A1V1NZ64-F1
#
_entry.id   AF-A0A1V1NZ64-F1
#
_cell.length_a   1.000
_cell.length_b   1.000
_cell.length_c   1.000
_cell.angle_alpha   90.00
_cell.angle_beta   90.00
_cell.angle_gamma   90.00
#
_symmetry.space_group_name_H-M   'P 1'
#
loop_
_entity.id
_entity.type
_entity.pdbx_description
1 polymer ?
#
loop_
_entity_poly.entity_id
_entity_poly.type
_entity_poly.pdbx_seq_one_letter_code
_entity_poly.pdbx_strand_id
1 'polypeptide(L)'
;MKFFSFNNYHISYSQQGTGPPLIMLHNGGNDHRIWDYQVHYLQNYFDIYTIDLLGYGQSDKPEIDYTLDLYTQLLDQFIQSHEFDQVSLMGHCIGSAISLSYALQNPEMVNYLVLMNIASIQTLSQGYLGKLYQLIVSSVPFRKSLIWLAVLKNLA
;
A
#
# COMPACT_ATOMS: atom_id res chain seq x y z
N MET A 1 -2.97 7.35 16.70
CA MET A 1 -2.26 7.40 15.41
C MET A 1 -1.02 8.25 15.55
N LYS A 2 0.05 7.89 14.85
CA LYS A 2 1.28 8.66 14.68
C LYS A 2 1.32 9.19 13.24
N PHE A 3 2.25 10.10 12.97
CA PHE A 3 2.43 10.67 11.63
C PHE A 3 3.89 10.63 11.20
N PHE A 4 4.11 10.25 9.95
CA PHE A 4 5.39 10.29 9.25
C PHE A 4 5.29 11.32 8.11
N SER A 5 6.38 12.03 7.81
CA SER A 5 6.40 13.03 6.75
C SER A 5 6.97 12.44 5.45
N PHE A 6 6.17 12.40 4.40
CA PHE A 6 6.55 11.96 3.06
C PHE A 6 6.33 13.08 2.06
N ASN A 7 7.39 13.65 1.46
CA ASN A 7 7.28 14.76 0.49
C ASN A 7 6.40 15.93 0.98
N ASN A 8 6.52 16.30 2.27
CA ASN A 8 5.69 17.30 2.97
C ASN A 8 4.22 16.89 3.22
N TYR A 9 3.84 15.65 2.95
CA TYR A 9 2.54 15.09 3.31
C TYR A 9 2.61 14.30 4.62
N HIS A 10 1.56 14.40 5.43
CA HIS A 10 1.40 13.60 6.63
C HIS A 10 0.82 12.23 6.28
N ILE A 11 1.59 11.20 6.59
CA ILE A 11 1.19 9.80 6.47
C ILE A 11 0.83 9.29 7.86
N SER A 12 -0.43 8.94 8.05
CA SER A 12 -0.91 8.36 9.29
C SER A 12 -0.53 6.89 9.38
N TYR A 13 -0.06 6.49 10.56
CA TYR A 13 0.18 5.08 10.84
C TYR A 13 -0.11 4.76 12.31
N SER A 14 -0.32 3.49 12.60
CA SER A 14 -0.36 2.96 13.96
C SER A 14 0.80 2.00 14.18
N GLN A 15 1.22 1.87 15.44
CA GLN A 15 2.25 0.93 15.86
C GLN A 15 1.73 0.15 17.07
N GLN A 16 1.85 -1.17 17.03
CA GLN A 16 1.42 -2.03 18.14
C GLN A 16 2.24 -3.32 18.20
N GLY A 17 2.56 -3.73 19.42
CA GLY A 17 3.33 -4.95 19.68
C GLY A 17 4.80 -4.66 19.93
N THR A 18 5.59 -5.74 19.95
CA THR A 18 7.04 -5.71 20.15
C THR A 18 7.64 -6.88 19.40
N GLY A 19 8.82 -6.69 18.80
CA GLY A 19 9.52 -7.75 18.07
C GLY A 19 10.04 -7.26 16.72
N PRO A 20 10.32 -8.17 15.76
CA PRO A 20 10.73 -7.77 14.42
C PRO A 20 9.64 -6.93 13.73
N PRO A 21 10.01 -5.94 12.90
CA PRO A 21 9.05 -5.04 12.29
C PRO A 21 8.21 -5.74 11.22
N LEU A 22 6.89 -5.55 11.29
CA LEU A 22 5.91 -6.02 10.30
C LEU A 22 5.09 -4.83 9.80
N ILE A 23 5.24 -4.48 8.52
CA ILE A 23 4.49 -3.40 7.89
C ILE A 23 3.30 -3.99 7.13
N MET A 24 2.10 -3.48 7.42
CA MET A 24 0.84 -3.89 6.82
C MET A 24 0.26 -2.78 5.92
N LEU A 25 0.01 -3.10 4.65
CA LEU A 25 -0.45 -2.16 3.62
C LEU A 25 -1.85 -2.54 3.13
N HIS A 26 -2.81 -1.63 3.32
CA HIS A 26 -4.22 -1.87 3.00
C HIS A 26 -4.53 -1.87 1.49
N ASN A 27 -5.74 -2.30 1.13
CA ASN A 27 -6.28 -2.24 -0.23
C ASN A 27 -6.91 -0.87 -0.56
N GLY A 28 -7.16 -0.60 -1.85
CA GLY A 28 -7.89 0.59 -2.27
C GLY A 28 -9.31 0.65 -1.72
N GLY A 29 -9.73 1.82 -1.26
CA GLY A 29 -11.06 2.08 -0.67
C GLY A 29 -11.16 1.79 0.83
N ASN A 30 -10.06 1.38 1.46
CA ASN A 30 -9.95 1.08 2.89
C ASN A 30 -8.83 1.90 3.54
N ASP A 31 -8.55 1.61 4.81
CA ASP A 31 -7.44 2.17 5.61
C ASP A 31 -6.89 1.11 6.59
N HIS A 32 -6.04 1.52 7.54
CA HIS A 32 -5.39 0.64 8.52
C HIS A 32 -6.33 -0.30 9.26
N ARG A 33 -7.61 0.06 9.45
CA ARG A 33 -8.58 -0.69 10.27
C ARG A 33 -8.92 -2.07 9.71
N ILE A 34 -8.62 -2.34 8.43
CA ILE A 34 -8.80 -3.70 7.88
C ILE A 34 -7.93 -4.73 8.60
N TRP A 35 -6.89 -4.27 9.28
CA TRP A 35 -5.91 -5.11 9.96
C TRP A 35 -6.23 -5.33 11.45
N ASP A 36 -7.28 -4.75 12.02
CA ASP A 36 -7.53 -4.77 13.47
C ASP A 36 -7.45 -6.18 14.07
N TYR A 37 -8.03 -7.18 13.39
CA TYR A 37 -7.98 -8.58 13.84
C TYR A 37 -6.58 -9.19 13.72
N GLN A 38 -5.86 -8.91 12.62
CA GLN A 38 -4.50 -9.39 12.41
C GLN A 38 -3.54 -8.75 13.41
N VAL A 39 -3.64 -7.44 13.64
CA VAL A 39 -2.88 -6.71 14.65
C VAL A 39 -3.12 -7.32 16.03
N HIS A 40 -4.39 -7.51 16.42
CA HIS A 40 -4.73 -8.07 17.73
C HIS A 40 -4.07 -9.44 17.97
N TYR A 41 -4.01 -10.29 16.93
CA TYR A 41 -3.41 -11.61 17.02
C TYR A 41 -1.87 -11.59 16.95
N LEU A 42 -1.31 -10.79 16.03
CA LEU A 42 0.12 -10.82 15.70
C LEU A 42 0.99 -9.91 16.59
N GLN A 43 0.41 -8.97 17.33
CA GLN A 43 1.14 -8.00 18.17
C GLN A 43 2.06 -8.66 19.22
N ASN A 44 1.80 -9.93 19.58
CA ASN A 44 2.63 -10.68 20.52
C ASN A 44 3.91 -11.25 19.88
N TYR A 45 4.05 -11.15 18.55
CA TYR A 45 5.14 -11.74 17.78
C TYR A 45 5.93 -10.71 16.95
N PHE A 46 5.32 -9.57 16.63
CA PHE A 46 5.87 -8.53 15.77
C PHE A 46 5.65 -7.14 16.37
N ASP A 47 6.54 -6.21 16.03
CA ASP A 47 6.25 -4.77 16.13
C ASP A 47 5.53 -4.34 14.85
N ILE A 48 4.22 -4.15 14.94
CA ILE A 48 3.34 -4.03 13.77
C ILE A 48 3.09 -2.57 13.44
N TYR A 49 3.32 -2.21 12.19
CA TYR A 49 3.05 -0.91 11.61
C TYR A 49 1.93 -1.03 10.59
N THR A 50 0.79 -0.40 10.84
CA THR A 50 -0.30 -0.30 9.85
C THR A 50 -0.30 1.12 9.29
N ILE A 51 -0.19 1.25 7.99
CA ILE A 51 -0.04 2.56 7.31
C ILE A 51 -1.32 2.88 6.56
N ASP A 52 -1.87 4.07 6.78
CA ASP A 52 -2.83 4.66 5.86
C ASP A 52 -2.05 5.20 4.66
N LEU A 53 -2.19 4.58 3.49
CA LEU A 53 -1.53 5.02 2.27
C LEU A 53 -1.93 6.47 1.94
N LEU A 54 -1.04 7.23 1.32
CA LEU A 54 -1.34 8.58 0.84
C LEU A 54 -2.64 8.57 0.00
N GLY A 55 -3.57 9.49 0.24
CA GLY A 55 -4.89 9.48 -0.37
C GLY A 55 -5.98 8.75 0.42
N TYR A 56 -5.62 8.03 1.49
CA TYR A 56 -6.55 7.18 2.26
C TYR A 56 -6.56 7.51 3.76
N GLY A 57 -7.55 6.96 4.46
CA GLY A 57 -7.66 7.02 5.93
C GLY A 57 -7.43 8.41 6.51
N GLN A 58 -6.51 8.51 7.46
CA GLN A 58 -6.09 9.75 8.12
C GLN A 58 -4.86 10.41 7.46
N SER A 59 -4.32 9.83 6.39
CA SER A 59 -3.24 10.45 5.61
C SER A 59 -3.77 11.58 4.72
N ASP A 60 -2.86 12.48 4.35
CA ASP A 60 -3.15 13.58 3.43
C ASP A 60 -3.63 13.05 2.07
N LYS A 61 -4.45 13.86 1.38
CA LYS A 61 -5.13 13.50 0.12
C LYS A 61 -4.91 14.56 -0.96
N PRO A 62 -3.65 14.82 -1.34
CA PRO A 62 -3.34 15.85 -2.33
C PRO A 62 -3.88 15.51 -3.72
N GLU A 63 -4.12 16.52 -4.54
CA GLU A 63 -4.46 16.34 -5.96
C GLU A 63 -3.20 16.07 -6.79
N ILE A 64 -2.75 14.82 -6.77
CA ILE A 64 -1.56 14.34 -7.51
C ILE A 64 -1.87 13.00 -8.21
N ASP A 65 -0.93 12.55 -9.04
CA ASP A 65 -0.99 11.22 -9.63
C ASP A 65 -0.53 10.15 -8.61
N TYR A 66 -1.42 9.23 -8.28
CA TYR A 66 -1.16 8.12 -7.35
C TYR A 66 -0.62 6.90 -8.10
N THR A 67 0.69 6.82 -8.27
CA THR A 67 1.35 5.70 -8.98
C THR A 67 1.85 4.64 -8.01
N LEU A 68 2.09 3.42 -8.53
CA LEU A 68 2.76 2.37 -7.76
C LEU A 68 4.13 2.85 -7.25
N ASP A 69 4.90 3.53 -8.10
CA ASP A 69 6.22 4.05 -7.73
C ASP A 69 6.16 5.04 -6.57
N LEU A 70 5.15 5.92 -6.54
CA LEU A 70 4.94 6.85 -5.43
C LEU A 70 4.73 6.11 -4.11
N TYR A 71 3.92 5.06 -4.12
CA TYR A 71 3.67 4.26 -2.91
C TYR A 71 4.88 3.41 -2.51
N THR A 72 5.63 2.88 -3.47
CA THR A 72 6.88 2.15 -3.21
C THR A 72 7.93 3.09 -2.59
N GLN A 73 8.05 4.33 -3.07
CA GLN A 73 8.90 5.36 -2.48
C GLN A 73 8.45 5.75 -1.07
N LEU A 74 7.14 5.85 -0.84
CA LEU A 74 6.60 6.09 0.49
C LEU A 74 7.00 4.97 1.46
N LEU A 75 6.84 3.72 1.05
CA LEU A 75 7.25 2.56 1.86
C LEU A 75 8.76 2.58 2.14
N ASP A 76 9.58 2.87 1.13
CA ASP A 76 11.04 2.95 1.28
C ASP A 76 11.45 4.02 2.29
N GLN A 77 10.94 5.25 2.16
CA GLN A 77 11.24 6.32 3.10
C GLN A 77 10.69 6.01 4.51
N PHE A 78 9.54 5.34 4.60
CA PHE A 78 9.02 4.90 5.88
C PHE A 78 9.99 3.93 6.58
N ILE A 79 10.49 2.92 5.86
CA ILE A 79 11.46 1.93 6.36
C ILE A 79 12.75 2.62 6.79
N GLN A 80 13.30 3.51 5.96
CA GLN A 80 14.52 4.26 6.27
C GLN A 80 14.36 5.18 7.48
N SER A 81 13.24 5.89 7.58
CA SER A 81 12.99 6.83 8.68
C SER A 81 12.84 6.17 10.05
N HIS A 82 12.50 4.88 10.08
CA HIS A 82 12.44 4.07 11.29
C HIS A 82 13.73 3.26 11.52
N GLU A 83 14.75 3.46 10.68
CA GLU A 83 16.07 2.83 10.79
C GLU A 83 15.99 1.30 10.84
N PHE A 84 15.07 0.71 10.06
CA PHE A 84 14.94 -0.74 9.99
C PHE A 84 16.00 -1.37 9.07
N ASP A 85 16.72 -2.35 9.60
CA ASP A 85 17.65 -3.17 8.81
C ASP A 85 16.93 -4.16 7.89
N GLN A 86 15.85 -4.77 8.37
CA GLN A 86 14.98 -5.67 7.61
C GLN A 86 13.55 -5.60 8.12
N VAL A 87 12.58 -5.81 7.23
CA VAL A 87 11.15 -5.78 7.55
C VAL A 87 10.41 -6.99 7.00
N SER A 88 9.28 -7.32 7.64
CA SER A 88 8.27 -8.18 7.05
C SER A 88 7.17 -7.33 6.42
N LEU A 89 6.67 -7.71 5.26
CA LEU A 89 5.64 -6.98 4.53
C LEU A 89 4.39 -7.84 4.37
N MET A 90 3.24 -7.27 4.72
CA MET A 90 1.92 -7.88 4.52
C MET A 90 1.03 -6.93 3.73
N GLY A 91 0.67 -7.30 2.51
CA GLY A 91 -0.10 -6.46 1.60
C GLY A 91 -1.46 -7.06 1.23
N HIS A 92 -2.46 -6.21 1.00
CA HIS A 92 -3.74 -6.59 0.39
C HIS A 92 -4.01 -5.78 -0.87
N CYS A 93 -4.33 -6.45 -2.00
CA CYS A 93 -4.65 -5.80 -3.27
C CYS A 93 -3.55 -4.83 -3.75
N ILE A 94 -3.78 -3.51 -3.70
CA ILE A 94 -2.74 -2.51 -4.01
C ILE A 94 -1.57 -2.60 -3.03
N GLY A 95 -1.83 -2.84 -1.74
CA GLY A 95 -0.79 -3.10 -0.75
C GLY A 95 0.10 -4.29 -1.14
N SER A 96 -0.48 -5.32 -1.77
CA SER A 96 0.31 -6.46 -2.28
C SER A 96 1.21 -6.06 -3.46
N ALA A 97 0.72 -5.21 -4.37
CA ALA A 97 1.52 -4.71 -5.48
C ALA A 97 2.68 -3.85 -4.99
N ILE A 98 2.45 -2.99 -3.99
CA ILE A 98 3.48 -2.16 -3.35
C ILE A 98 4.52 -3.04 -2.67
N SER A 99 4.10 -3.98 -1.82
CA SER A 99 5.02 -4.88 -1.12
C SER A 99 5.88 -5.71 -2.08
N LEU A 100 5.28 -6.23 -3.16
CA LEU A 100 6.01 -6.98 -4.17
C LEU A 100 6.98 -6.10 -4.96
N SER A 101 6.55 -4.91 -5.38
CA SER A 101 7.40 -3.94 -6.09
C SER A 101 8.62 -3.56 -5.26
N TYR A 102 8.44 -3.31 -3.97
CA TYR A 102 9.53 -3.01 -3.05
C TYR A 102 10.48 -4.20 -2.84
N ALA A 103 9.93 -5.40 -2.60
CA ALA A 103 10.73 -6.60 -2.36
C ALA A 103 11.56 -7.02 -3.59
N LEU A 104 11.07 -6.77 -4.80
CA LEU A 104 11.83 -7.02 -6.03
C LEU A 104 13.03 -6.08 -6.20
N GLN A 105 12.93 -4.86 -5.67
CA GLN A 105 13.99 -3.84 -5.74
C GLN A 105 14.98 -3.95 -4.58
N ASN A 106 14.53 -4.44 -3.42
CA ASN A 106 15.32 -4.50 -2.18
C ASN A 106 15.16 -5.88 -1.49
N PRO A 107 15.53 -7.00 -2.16
CA PRO A 107 15.27 -8.34 -1.63
C PRO A 107 15.96 -8.62 -0.29
N GLU A 108 17.12 -8.00 -0.03
CA GLU A 108 17.86 -8.10 1.23
C GLU A 108 17.16 -7.42 2.41
N MET A 109 16.27 -6.46 2.15
CA MET A 109 15.53 -5.71 3.18
C MET A 109 14.26 -6.45 3.64
N VAL A 110 13.85 -7.53 2.97
CA VAL A 110 12.55 -8.18 3.21
C VAL A 110 12.72 -9.61 3.74
N ASN A 111 12.30 -9.83 4.99
CA ASN A 111 12.37 -11.14 5.65
C ASN A 111 11.22 -12.08 5.25
N TYR A 112 9.99 -11.55 5.32
CA TYR A 112 8.79 -12.28 4.96
C TYR A 112 7.89 -11.41 4.10
N LEU A 113 7.32 -12.00 3.06
CA LEU A 113 6.39 -11.33 2.15
C LEU A 113 5.06 -12.09 2.11
N VAL A 114 4.00 -11.47 2.62
CA VAL A 114 2.64 -12.02 2.62
C VAL A 114 1.77 -11.19 1.68
N LEU A 115 1.25 -11.82 0.63
CA LEU A 115 0.46 -11.14 -0.40
C LEU A 115 -0.96 -11.70 -0.45
N MET A 116 -1.95 -10.86 -0.22
CA MET A 116 -3.36 -11.25 -0.26
C MET A 116 -4.06 -10.57 -1.44
N ASN A 117 -4.85 -11.34 -2.20
CA ASN A 117 -5.61 -10.87 -3.37
C ASN A 117 -4.81 -9.93 -4.28
N ILE A 118 -3.67 -10.39 -4.81
CA ILE A 118 -2.74 -9.57 -5.57
C ILE A 118 -3.46 -8.82 -6.70
N ALA A 119 -3.32 -7.49 -6.70
CA ALA A 119 -3.73 -6.63 -7.80
C ALA A 119 -2.77 -6.83 -8.98
N SER A 120 -3.03 -7.83 -9.81
CA SER A 120 -2.34 -8.00 -11.09
C SER A 120 -3.13 -7.32 -12.22
N ILE A 121 -2.47 -7.02 -13.33
CA ILE A 121 -3.16 -6.59 -14.56
C ILE A 121 -4.23 -7.61 -14.94
N GLN A 122 -3.97 -8.91 -14.82
CA GLN A 122 -4.97 -9.95 -15.08
C GLN A 122 -6.18 -9.81 -14.14
N THR A 123 -5.98 -9.57 -12.84
CA THR A 123 -7.05 -9.36 -11.86
C THR A 123 -7.92 -8.16 -12.24
N LEU A 124 -7.32 -7.08 -12.76
CA LEU A 124 -8.00 -5.82 -13.05
C LEU A 124 -8.57 -5.75 -14.48
N SER A 125 -8.03 -6.51 -15.41
CA SER A 125 -8.47 -6.56 -16.81
C SER A 125 -9.49 -7.66 -17.11
N GLN A 126 -9.65 -8.65 -16.22
CA GLN A 126 -10.57 -9.76 -16.40
C GLN A 126 -11.75 -9.75 -15.42
N GLY A 127 -12.81 -10.50 -15.75
CA GLY A 127 -14.02 -10.61 -14.92
C GLY A 127 -14.91 -9.35 -14.91
N TYR A 128 -15.82 -9.25 -13.93
CA TYR A 128 -16.76 -8.13 -13.80
C TYR A 128 -16.05 -6.78 -13.59
N LEU A 129 -14.94 -6.78 -12.86
CA LEU A 129 -14.08 -5.61 -12.66
C LEU A 129 -13.43 -5.16 -13.97
N GLY A 130 -12.95 -6.08 -14.81
CA GLY A 130 -12.43 -5.75 -16.15
C GLY A 130 -13.47 -5.08 -17.06
N LYS A 131 -14.73 -5.55 -17.02
CA LYS A 131 -15.83 -4.91 -17.76
C LYS A 131 -16.11 -3.50 -17.25
N LEU A 132 -16.15 -3.30 -15.93
CA LEU A 132 -16.33 -1.99 -15.33
C LEU A 132 -15.15 -1.05 -15.62
N TYR A 133 -13.91 -1.55 -15.56
CA TYR A 133 -12.71 -0.82 -15.92
C TYR A 133 -12.75 -0.36 -17.39
N GLN A 134 -13.07 -1.26 -18.32
CA GLN A 134 -13.23 -0.87 -19.73
C GLN A 134 -14.31 0.19 -19.92
N LEU A 135 -15.44 0.09 -19.21
CA LEU A 135 -16.50 1.10 -19.26
C LEU A 135 -16.00 2.45 -18.71
N ILE A 136 -15.36 2.46 -17.54
CA ILE A 136 -14.84 3.70 -16.92
C ILE A 136 -13.79 4.36 -17.81
N VAL A 137 -12.83 3.60 -18.34
CA VAL A 137 -11.76 4.13 -19.21
C VAL A 137 -12.31 4.61 -20.55
N SER A 138 -13.32 3.95 -21.11
CA SER A 138 -13.92 4.34 -22.40
C SER A 138 -14.94 5.49 -22.28
N SER A 139 -15.49 5.74 -21.09
CA SER A 139 -16.56 6.73 -20.88
C SER A 139 -16.09 8.08 -20.30
N VAL A 140 -14.86 8.17 -19.77
CA VAL A 140 -14.40 9.35 -19.04
C VAL A 140 -13.32 10.07 -19.85
N PRO A 141 -13.48 11.37 -20.20
CA PRO A 141 -12.40 12.14 -20.79
C PRO A 141 -11.22 12.13 -19.82
N PHE A 142 -10.03 11.84 -20.36
CA PHE A 142 -8.73 11.44 -19.76
C PHE A 142 -8.26 12.13 -18.45
N ARG A 143 -8.97 13.14 -17.95
CA ARG A 143 -8.53 14.06 -16.88
C ARG A 143 -9.29 13.92 -15.54
N LYS A 144 -10.25 13.00 -15.38
CA LYS A 144 -11.09 12.91 -14.15
C LYS A 144 -11.19 11.53 -13.46
N SER A 145 -10.35 10.57 -13.82
CA SER A 145 -10.41 9.18 -13.33
C SER A 145 -9.24 8.79 -12.42
N LEU A 146 -8.67 9.77 -11.71
CA LEU A 146 -7.35 9.66 -11.08
C LEU A 146 -7.26 8.91 -9.74
N ILE A 147 -8.38 8.46 -9.15
CA ILE A 147 -8.30 7.68 -7.90
C ILE A 147 -8.16 6.17 -8.19
N TRP A 148 -8.62 5.70 -9.36
CA TRP A 148 -8.63 4.26 -9.70
C TRP A 148 -7.72 3.86 -10.86
N LEU A 149 -7.33 4.79 -11.75
CA LEU A 149 -6.55 4.45 -12.96
C LEU A 149 -5.02 4.64 -12.83
N ALA A 150 -4.54 5.44 -11.88
CA ALA A 150 -3.11 5.78 -11.78
C ALA A 150 -2.23 4.61 -11.29
N VAL A 151 -2.82 3.62 -10.62
CA VAL A 151 -2.11 2.44 -10.10
C VAL A 151 -1.80 1.42 -11.20
N LEU A 152 -2.53 1.46 -12.33
CA LEU A 152 -2.47 0.40 -13.35
C LEU A 152 -1.58 0.71 -14.56
N LYS A 153 -1.17 1.98 -14.76
CA LYS A 153 -0.37 2.35 -15.94
C LYS A 153 1.11 1.93 -15.85
N ASN A 154 1.64 1.64 -14.66
CA ASN A 154 3.06 1.28 -14.46
C ASN A 154 3.29 -0.23 -14.22
N LEU A 155 2.30 -1.09 -14.52
CA LEU A 155 2.43 -2.55 -14.42
C LEU A 155 2.74 -3.22 -15.77
N ALA A 156 3.04 -2.43 -16.81
CA ALA A 156 3.37 -2.90 -18.17
C ALA A 156 4.82 -2.57 -18.52
#